data_AF-A0AAU8MRV0-F1
#
_entry.id   AF-A0AAU8MRV0-F1
#
_cell.length_a   1.000
_cell.length_b   1.000
_cell.length_c   1.000
_cell.angle_alpha   90.00
_cell.angle_beta   90.00
_cell.angle_gamma   90.00
#
_symmetry.space_group_name_H-M   'P 1'
#
loop_
_entity.id
_entity.type
_entity.pdbx_description
1 polymer ?
#
loop_
_entity_poly.entity_id
_entity_poly.type
_entity_poly.pdbx_seq_one_letter_code
_entity_poly.pdbx_strand_id
1 'polypeptide(L)'
;MNTIRTRPLASPRAQRGAVLYVALIMLILLALIGITAMQVTGLQERMTASYRSTNMAFQNAEGRARGKESDLQRQVQSGGAEAIDLDESVCTAGFDPSAWAETLKYANPLPAKLSYTRRIDECVSGGSGIGMGTAPISENTNLIFQVTAYAVDRGANPGSDAVIDTIFVP
;
A
#
# COMPACT_ATOMS: atom_id res chain seq x y z
N MET A 1 58.08 82.31 -20.62
CA MET A 1 57.40 81.85 -19.39
C MET A 1 56.07 81.22 -19.79
N ASN A 2 55.96 79.89 -19.76
CA ASN A 2 54.69 79.18 -19.97
C ASN A 2 54.50 78.20 -18.81
N THR A 3 53.42 78.37 -18.05
CA THR A 3 53.07 77.55 -16.89
C THR A 3 52.19 76.39 -17.32
N ILE A 4 52.72 75.16 -17.22
CA ILE A 4 51.95 73.93 -17.47
C ILE A 4 51.06 73.70 -16.26
N ARG A 5 49.74 73.84 -16.45
CA ARG A 5 48.73 73.61 -15.40
C ARG A 5 48.27 72.14 -15.45
N THR A 6 48.74 71.32 -14.52
CA THR A 6 48.28 69.93 -14.36
C THR A 6 46.86 69.92 -13.76
N ARG A 7 45.92 69.26 -14.44
CA ARG A 7 44.56 69.02 -13.91
C ARG A 7 44.62 67.88 -12.89
N PRO A 8 44.03 68.01 -11.69
CA PRO A 8 43.95 66.90 -10.75
C PRO A 8 42.98 65.84 -11.31
N LEU A 9 43.43 64.60 -11.39
CA LEU A 9 42.55 63.45 -11.61
C LEU A 9 41.71 63.28 -10.34
N ALA A 10 40.38 63.34 -10.48
CA ALA A 10 39.46 63.15 -9.37
C ALA A 10 39.67 61.75 -8.77
N SER A 11 39.92 61.70 -7.46
CA SER A 11 39.97 60.46 -6.69
C SER A 11 38.64 59.69 -6.86
N PRO A 12 38.66 58.39 -7.21
CA PRO A 12 37.44 57.60 -7.24
C PRO A 12 36.89 57.54 -5.80
N ARG A 13 35.73 58.16 -5.58
CA ARG A 13 34.99 58.08 -4.32
C ARG A 13 34.81 56.60 -3.98
N ALA A 14 35.50 56.15 -2.93
CA ALA A 14 35.41 54.78 -2.45
C ALA A 14 34.02 54.56 -1.82
N GLN A 15 33.06 54.07 -2.61
CA GLN A 15 31.77 53.57 -2.12
C GLN A 15 32.00 52.24 -1.37
N ARG A 16 32.60 52.31 -0.18
CA ARG A 16 32.86 51.15 0.68
C ARG A 16 31.76 51.08 1.76
N GLY A 17 30.65 50.42 1.45
CA GLY A 17 29.61 50.13 2.47
C GLY A 17 28.33 49.53 1.91
N ALA A 18 27.83 50.03 0.77
CA ALA A 18 26.56 49.58 0.19
C ALA A 18 26.61 48.13 -0.33
N VAL A 19 27.75 47.69 -0.87
CA VAL A 19 27.92 46.34 -1.45
C VAL A 19 27.71 45.24 -0.41
N LEU A 20 28.18 45.41 0.82
CA LEU A 20 28.00 44.40 1.88
C LEU A 20 26.53 44.21 2.23
N TYR A 21 25.76 45.31 2.33
CA TYR A 21 24.32 45.26 2.59
C TYR A 21 23.56 44.57 1.46
N VAL A 22 23.85 44.93 0.21
CA VAL A 22 23.21 44.29 -0.95
C VAL A 22 23.56 42.81 -1.01
N ALA A 23 24.81 42.44 -0.78
CA ALA A 23 25.24 41.04 -0.75
C ALA A 23 24.53 40.25 0.36
N LEU A 24 24.38 40.82 1.55
CA LEU A 24 23.69 40.17 2.66
C LEU A 24 22.19 40.00 2.38
N ILE A 25 21.53 41.01 1.81
CA ILE A 25 20.13 40.90 1.39
C ILE A 25 19.99 39.77 0.35
N MET A 26 20.86 39.73 -0.65
CA MET A 26 20.84 38.67 -1.66
C MET A 26 21.08 37.28 -1.07
N LEU A 27 22.03 37.13 -0.13
CA LEU A 27 22.26 35.86 0.57
C LEU A 27 21.03 35.40 1.35
N ILE A 28 20.34 36.32 2.05
CA ILE A 28 19.10 35.98 2.77
C ILE A 28 18.02 35.54 1.79
N LEU A 29 17.84 36.24 0.68
CA LEU A 29 16.85 35.87 -0.34
C LEU A 29 17.13 34.48 -0.91
N LEU A 30 18.39 34.18 -1.25
CA LEU A 30 18.80 32.85 -1.73
C LEU A 30 18.58 31.77 -0.68
N ALA A 31 18.88 32.05 0.60
CA ALA A 31 18.66 31.12 1.69
C ALA A 31 17.16 30.80 1.87
N LEU A 32 16.29 31.82 1.84
CA LEU A 32 14.84 31.63 1.96
C LEU A 32 14.28 30.80 0.79
N ILE A 33 14.71 31.08 -0.44
CA ILE A 33 14.33 30.29 -1.62
C ILE A 33 14.80 28.83 -1.42
N GLY A 34 16.03 28.63 -0.97
CA GLY A 34 16.57 27.30 -0.67
C GLY A 34 15.72 26.51 0.33
N ILE A 35 15.31 27.15 1.44
CA ILE A 35 14.46 26.50 2.45
C ILE A 35 13.10 26.11 1.88
N THR A 36 12.46 27.01 1.12
CA THR A 36 11.15 26.71 0.51
C THR A 36 11.24 25.54 -0.48
N ALA A 37 12.31 25.46 -1.27
CA ALA A 37 12.54 24.34 -2.18
C ALA A 37 12.71 23.01 -1.41
N MET A 38 13.47 23.00 -0.31
CA MET A 38 13.64 21.81 0.54
C MET A 38 12.32 21.33 1.16
N GLN A 39 11.44 22.25 1.56
CA GLN A 39 10.12 21.90 2.11
C GLN A 39 9.25 21.15 1.09
N VAL A 40 9.24 21.60 -0.17
CA VAL A 40 8.49 20.94 -1.25
C VAL A 40 9.04 19.53 -1.48
N THR A 41 10.36 19.37 -1.55
CA THR A 41 10.99 18.04 -1.70
C THR A 41 10.64 17.11 -0.54
N GLY A 42 10.63 17.61 0.70
CA GLY A 42 10.24 16.81 1.87
C GLY A 42 8.78 16.35 1.83
N LEU A 43 7.86 17.17 1.31
CA LEU A 43 6.47 16.75 1.11
C LEU A 43 6.35 15.67 0.02
N GLN A 44 7.08 15.82 -1.08
CA GLN A 44 7.10 14.83 -2.16
C GLN A 44 7.69 13.49 -1.70
N GLU A 45 8.73 13.52 -0.86
CA GLU A 45 9.31 12.31 -0.26
C GLU A 45 8.29 11.57 0.61
N ARG A 46 7.58 12.28 1.50
CA ARG A 46 6.55 11.69 2.36
C ARG A 46 5.38 11.10 1.56
N MET A 47 4.94 11.82 0.51
CA MET A 47 3.91 11.31 -0.40
C MET A 47 4.37 10.03 -1.11
N THR A 48 5.61 10.01 -1.60
CA THR A 48 6.20 8.82 -2.26
C THR A 48 6.34 7.66 -1.29
N ALA A 49 6.74 7.92 -0.05
CA ALA A 49 6.86 6.91 0.99
C ALA A 49 5.51 6.28 1.35
N SER A 50 4.45 7.09 1.49
CA SER A 50 3.08 6.63 1.75
C SER A 50 2.48 5.85 0.57
N TYR A 51 2.74 6.29 -0.66
CA TYR A 51 2.33 5.54 -1.84
C TYR A 51 3.01 4.17 -1.90
N ARG A 52 4.33 4.13 -1.62
CA ARG A 52 5.09 2.89 -1.57
C ARG A 52 4.60 1.93 -0.48
N SER A 53 4.29 2.42 0.73
CA SER A 53 3.77 1.56 1.80
C SER A 53 2.42 0.94 1.43
N THR A 54 1.51 1.75 0.89
CA THR A 54 0.19 1.26 0.46
C THR A 54 0.31 0.20 -0.65
N ASN A 55 1.16 0.45 -1.65
CA ASN A 55 1.38 -0.51 -2.73
C ASN A 55 2.04 -1.81 -2.23
N MET A 56 2.95 -1.71 -1.25
CA MET A 56 3.56 -2.89 -0.63
C MET A 56 2.53 -3.72 0.15
N ALA A 57 1.65 -3.07 0.92
CA ALA A 57 0.56 -3.77 1.61
C ALA A 57 -0.35 -4.50 0.62
N PHE A 58 -0.71 -3.85 -0.49
CA PHE A 58 -1.50 -4.47 -1.56
C PHE A 58 -0.81 -5.68 -2.19
N GLN A 59 0.46 -5.56 -2.58
CA GLN A 59 1.22 -6.69 -3.15
C GLN A 59 1.36 -7.85 -2.17
N ASN A 60 1.53 -7.57 -0.88
CA ASN A 60 1.57 -8.59 0.15
C ASN A 60 0.20 -9.28 0.30
N ALA A 61 -0.91 -8.54 0.21
CA ALA A 61 -2.26 -9.10 0.26
C ALA A 61 -2.54 -9.95 -0.98
N GLU A 62 -2.10 -9.52 -2.17
CA GLU A 62 -2.24 -10.28 -3.42
C GLU A 62 -1.43 -11.57 -3.34
N GLY A 63 -0.18 -11.51 -2.88
CA GLY A 63 0.64 -12.70 -2.69
C GLY A 63 0.00 -13.71 -1.73
N ARG A 64 -0.67 -13.24 -0.69
CA ARG A 64 -1.44 -14.11 0.23
C ARG A 64 -2.67 -14.71 -0.43
N ALA A 65 -3.46 -13.93 -1.17
CA ALA A 65 -4.61 -14.42 -1.91
C ALA A 65 -4.18 -15.50 -2.91
N ARG A 66 -3.16 -15.22 -3.74
CA ARG A 66 -2.60 -16.18 -4.71
C ARG A 66 -2.05 -17.44 -4.05
N GLY A 67 -1.38 -17.31 -2.91
CA GLY A 67 -0.91 -18.46 -2.15
C GLY A 67 -2.07 -19.36 -1.71
N LYS A 68 -3.15 -18.77 -1.20
CA LYS A 68 -4.35 -19.51 -0.79
C LYS A 68 -5.11 -20.12 -1.95
N GLU A 69 -5.25 -19.41 -3.07
CA GLU A 69 -5.83 -19.93 -4.31
C GLU A 69 -5.03 -21.15 -4.82
N SER A 70 -3.69 -21.10 -4.78
CA SER A 70 -2.83 -22.23 -5.15
C SER A 70 -2.97 -23.42 -4.20
N ASP A 71 -3.19 -23.20 -2.91
CA ASP A 71 -3.43 -24.27 -1.93
C ASP A 71 -4.80 -24.91 -2.16
N LEU A 72 -5.84 -24.09 -2.42
CA LEU A 72 -7.17 -24.58 -2.77
C LEU A 72 -7.14 -25.39 -4.07
N GLN A 73 -6.42 -24.92 -5.09
CA GLN A 73 -6.24 -25.67 -6.34
C GLN A 73 -5.67 -27.07 -6.08
N ARG A 74 -4.62 -27.16 -5.26
CA ARG A 74 -3.99 -28.43 -4.90
C ARG A 74 -4.95 -29.34 -4.15
N GLN A 75 -5.67 -28.81 -3.16
CA GLN A 75 -6.62 -29.56 -2.35
C GLN A 75 -7.78 -30.10 -3.20
N VAL A 76 -8.31 -29.30 -4.13
CA VAL A 76 -9.36 -29.73 -5.06
C VAL A 76 -8.85 -30.81 -6.02
N GLN A 77 -7.67 -30.62 -6.60
CA GLN A 77 -7.04 -31.60 -7.50
C GLN A 77 -6.65 -32.91 -6.81
N SER A 78 -6.52 -32.91 -5.47
CA SER A 78 -6.21 -34.11 -4.70
C SER A 78 -7.34 -35.16 -4.73
N GLY A 79 -8.54 -34.81 -5.22
CA GLY A 79 -9.67 -35.73 -5.32
C GLY A 79 -10.14 -36.25 -3.95
N GLY A 80 -10.00 -35.43 -2.90
CA GLY A 80 -10.37 -35.77 -1.52
C GLY A 80 -9.26 -36.42 -0.70
N ALA A 81 -8.04 -36.55 -1.22
CA ALA A 81 -6.89 -37.00 -0.44
C ALA A 81 -6.41 -35.93 0.57
N GLU A 82 -6.61 -34.65 0.26
CA GLU A 82 -6.38 -33.53 1.16
C GLU A 82 -7.71 -32.86 1.54
N ALA A 83 -7.85 -32.49 2.82
CA ALA A 83 -9.00 -31.69 3.25
C ALA A 83 -8.86 -30.25 2.74
N ILE A 84 -9.97 -29.69 2.24
CA ILE A 84 -10.00 -28.29 1.81
C ILE A 84 -9.98 -27.38 3.05
N ASP A 85 -9.02 -26.45 3.12
CA ASP A 85 -8.86 -25.49 4.22
C ASP A 85 -9.89 -24.35 4.08
N LEU A 86 -11.05 -24.52 4.71
CA LEU A 86 -12.15 -23.55 4.71
C LEU A 86 -12.35 -22.97 6.11
N ASP A 87 -12.54 -21.65 6.18
CA ASP A 87 -13.05 -20.98 7.37
C ASP A 87 -14.55 -21.15 7.52
N GLU A 88 -15.25 -21.12 6.39
CA GLU A 88 -16.69 -21.27 6.31
C GLU A 88 -17.04 -22.26 5.19
N SER A 89 -17.56 -23.42 5.59
CA SER A 89 -17.91 -24.50 4.66
C SER A 89 -19.20 -24.25 3.87
N VAL A 90 -20.09 -23.40 4.40
CA VAL A 90 -21.33 -22.98 3.73
C VAL A 90 -21.58 -21.51 4.05
N CYS A 91 -21.76 -20.70 3.01
CA CYS A 91 -22.00 -19.25 2.98
C CYS A 91 -23.34 -18.78 3.63
N THR A 92 -23.67 -19.32 4.79
CA THR A 92 -24.91 -19.05 5.52
C THR A 92 -24.87 -17.74 6.30
N ALA A 93 -23.69 -17.23 6.63
CA ALA A 93 -23.51 -15.93 7.27
C ALA A 93 -23.20 -14.83 6.25
N GLY A 94 -23.66 -13.61 6.51
CA GLY A 94 -23.12 -12.44 5.81
C GLY A 94 -21.66 -12.23 6.21
N PHE A 95 -20.77 -12.08 5.24
CA PHE A 95 -19.35 -11.77 5.49
C PHE A 95 -19.03 -10.41 4.89
N ASP A 96 -18.45 -9.54 5.71
CA ASP A 96 -17.92 -8.25 5.31
C ASP A 96 -16.39 -8.29 5.41
N PRO A 97 -15.67 -8.34 4.27
CA PRO A 97 -14.22 -8.34 4.23
C PRO A 97 -13.59 -7.15 4.98
N SER A 98 -14.25 -5.99 4.95
CA SER A 98 -13.74 -4.77 5.58
C SER A 98 -13.88 -4.84 7.10
N ALA A 99 -15.06 -5.25 7.60
CA ALA A 99 -15.27 -5.45 9.03
C ALA A 99 -14.37 -6.54 9.61
N TRP A 100 -14.15 -7.63 8.86
CA TRP A 100 -13.20 -8.68 9.24
C TRP A 100 -11.76 -8.14 9.28
N ALA A 101 -11.31 -7.41 8.26
CA ALA A 101 -9.97 -6.84 8.21
C ALA A 101 -9.71 -5.83 9.33
N GLU A 102 -10.71 -5.04 9.73
CA GLU A 102 -10.59 -4.12 10.87
C GLU A 102 -10.28 -4.85 12.19
N THR A 103 -10.70 -6.11 12.36
CA THR A 103 -10.30 -6.92 13.54
C THR A 103 -8.81 -7.29 13.57
N LEU A 104 -8.15 -7.24 12.41
CA LEU A 104 -6.75 -7.61 12.23
C LEU A 104 -5.83 -6.37 12.18
N LYS A 105 -6.43 -5.18 12.14
CA LYS A 105 -5.73 -3.93 11.88
C LYS A 105 -4.69 -3.64 12.94
N TYR A 106 -3.45 -3.55 12.50
CA TYR A 106 -2.29 -3.26 13.35
C TYR A 106 -2.14 -4.17 14.58
N ALA A 107 -2.67 -5.41 14.51
CA ALA A 107 -2.45 -6.41 15.54
C ALA A 107 -0.94 -6.69 15.69
N ASN A 108 -0.45 -6.72 16.94
CA ASN A 108 0.97 -6.94 17.25
C ASN A 108 1.13 -7.99 18.37
N PRO A 109 1.60 -9.21 18.06
CA PRO A 109 1.95 -9.69 16.71
C PRO A 109 0.71 -9.90 15.84
N LEU A 110 0.89 -9.89 14.51
CA LEU A 110 -0.15 -10.30 13.58
C LEU A 110 -0.56 -11.76 13.85
N PRO A 111 -1.86 -12.10 13.76
CA PRO A 111 -2.31 -13.46 13.94
C PRO A 111 -1.76 -14.38 12.84
N ALA A 112 -1.68 -15.68 13.15
CA ALA A 112 -1.19 -16.68 12.19
C ALA A 112 -2.08 -16.80 10.95
N LYS A 113 -3.39 -16.54 11.10
CA LYS A 113 -4.37 -16.60 10.00
C LYS A 113 -4.68 -15.17 9.52
N LEU A 114 -4.25 -14.88 8.29
CA LEU A 114 -4.44 -13.59 7.61
C LEU A 114 -5.20 -13.75 6.30
N SER A 115 -5.92 -14.86 6.16
CA SER A 115 -6.79 -15.16 5.03
C SER A 115 -8.05 -15.83 5.55
N TYR A 116 -9.18 -15.51 4.96
CA TYR A 116 -10.47 -16.10 5.25
C TYR A 116 -11.03 -16.72 3.97
N THR A 117 -11.25 -18.04 3.99
CA THR A 117 -11.74 -18.77 2.82
C THR A 117 -13.16 -19.26 3.05
N ARG A 118 -14.06 -18.88 2.14
CA ARG A 118 -15.47 -19.27 2.19
C ARG A 118 -15.82 -20.04 0.94
N ARG A 119 -16.66 -21.06 1.08
CA ARG A 119 -17.25 -21.74 -0.05
C ARG A 119 -18.59 -21.09 -0.40
N ILE A 120 -18.74 -20.65 -1.65
CA ILE A 120 -19.89 -19.83 -2.11
C ILE A 120 -20.70 -20.47 -3.24
N ASP A 121 -20.33 -21.64 -3.76
CA ASP A 121 -21.08 -22.33 -4.83
C ASP A 121 -22.55 -22.59 -4.46
N GLU A 122 -22.81 -22.90 -3.19
CA GLU A 122 -24.15 -23.19 -2.68
C GLU A 122 -25.03 -21.92 -2.54
N CYS A 123 -24.45 -20.72 -2.42
CA CYS A 123 -25.23 -19.47 -2.24
C CYS A 123 -25.25 -18.56 -3.45
N VAL A 124 -24.33 -18.72 -4.41
CA VAL A 124 -24.28 -17.92 -5.65
C VAL A 124 -25.17 -18.51 -6.75
N SER A 125 -25.70 -19.71 -6.53
CA SER A 125 -26.60 -20.40 -7.44
C SER A 125 -27.94 -20.62 -6.74
N GLY A 126 -29.06 -20.40 -7.41
CA GLY A 126 -30.37 -21.01 -7.02
C GLY A 126 -30.36 -22.54 -7.19
N GLY A 127 -29.29 -23.19 -6.73
CA GLY A 127 -28.84 -24.53 -7.09
C GLY A 127 -28.88 -25.52 -5.92
N SER A 128 -29.65 -25.24 -4.87
CA SER A 128 -30.15 -26.30 -4.01
C SER A 128 -31.16 -27.15 -4.81
N GLY A 129 -30.66 -27.99 -5.72
CA GLY A 129 -31.44 -29.08 -6.26
C GLY A 129 -31.95 -29.90 -5.08
N ILE A 130 -33.23 -30.27 -5.12
CA ILE A 130 -34.01 -30.92 -4.04
C ILE A 130 -33.51 -32.37 -3.75
N GLY A 131 -32.25 -32.67 -4.04
CA GLY A 131 -31.58 -33.96 -3.90
C GLY A 131 -30.14 -33.90 -3.37
N MET A 132 -29.68 -32.77 -2.81
CA MET A 132 -28.40 -32.72 -2.08
C MET A 132 -28.54 -33.37 -0.69
N GLY A 133 -28.40 -34.69 -0.65
CA GLY A 133 -28.39 -35.45 0.61
C GLY A 133 -27.68 -36.81 0.55
N THR A 134 -27.09 -37.21 -0.58
CA THR A 134 -26.55 -38.57 -0.74
C THR A 134 -25.15 -38.67 -1.37
N ALA A 135 -24.53 -37.57 -1.80
CA ALA A 135 -23.19 -37.59 -2.40
C ALA A 135 -22.17 -36.88 -1.50
N PRO A 136 -20.94 -37.41 -1.34
CA PRO A 136 -19.88 -36.71 -0.63
C PRO A 136 -19.56 -35.39 -1.34
N ILE A 137 -19.25 -34.35 -0.56
CA ILE A 137 -18.76 -33.03 -1.02
C ILE A 137 -17.59 -33.08 -2.02
N SER A 138 -16.92 -34.24 -2.14
CA SER A 138 -15.88 -34.54 -3.13
C SER A 138 -16.40 -34.70 -4.57
N GLU A 139 -17.71 -34.85 -4.79
CA GLU A 139 -18.31 -35.06 -6.12
C GLU A 139 -18.88 -33.77 -6.73
N ASN A 140 -18.88 -32.64 -6.00
CA ASN A 140 -19.29 -31.36 -6.55
C ASN A 140 -18.16 -30.79 -7.42
N THR A 141 -18.37 -30.80 -8.74
CA THR A 141 -17.39 -30.33 -9.73
C THR A 141 -17.43 -28.82 -9.96
N ASN A 142 -18.37 -28.10 -9.34
CA ASN A 142 -18.52 -26.66 -9.47
C ASN A 142 -18.25 -25.98 -8.13
N LEU A 143 -16.99 -26.02 -7.68
CA LEU A 143 -16.56 -25.37 -6.45
C LEU A 143 -16.22 -23.91 -6.74
N ILE A 144 -16.82 -23.00 -5.99
CA ILE A 144 -16.52 -21.56 -6.08
C ILE A 144 -16.13 -21.10 -4.67
N PHE A 145 -14.95 -20.50 -4.56
CA PHE A 145 -14.43 -20.01 -3.30
C PHE A 145 -14.37 -18.49 -3.31
N GLN A 146 -14.71 -17.87 -2.18
CA GLN A 146 -14.38 -16.49 -1.88
C GLN A 146 -13.15 -16.51 -0.98
N VAL A 147 -12.06 -15.88 -1.43
CA VAL A 147 -10.79 -15.80 -0.71
C VAL A 147 -10.56 -14.35 -0.34
N THR A 148 -10.61 -14.07 0.96
CA THR A 148 -10.29 -12.75 1.49
C THR A 148 -8.91 -12.81 2.13
N ALA A 149 -7.98 -11.96 1.70
CA ALA A 149 -6.62 -11.91 2.22
C ALA A 149 -6.31 -10.52 2.78
N TYR A 150 -5.70 -10.49 3.97
CA TYR A 150 -5.24 -9.28 4.63
C TYR A 150 -3.72 -9.27 4.72
N ALA A 151 -3.12 -8.12 4.46
CA ALA A 151 -1.70 -7.91 4.70
C ALA A 151 -1.39 -6.47 5.07
N VAL A 152 -0.21 -6.29 5.65
CA VAL A 152 0.38 -4.98 5.96
C VAL A 152 1.65 -4.76 5.16
N ASP A 153 2.10 -3.51 5.08
CA ASP A 153 3.37 -3.15 4.45
C ASP A 153 4.59 -3.71 5.21
N ARG A 154 4.56 -3.66 6.56
CA ARG A 154 5.66 -4.13 7.43
C ARG A 154 5.11 -4.95 8.60
N GLY A 155 5.72 -6.10 8.88
CA GLY A 155 5.21 -7.05 9.90
C GLY A 155 5.19 -6.52 11.34
N ALA A 156 6.28 -5.92 11.81
CA ALA A 156 6.40 -5.50 13.23
C ALA A 156 5.92 -4.06 13.50
N ASN A 157 5.89 -3.20 12.47
CA ASN A 157 5.48 -1.79 12.57
C ASN A 157 4.73 -1.39 11.28
N PRO A 158 3.49 -1.87 11.13
CA PRO A 158 2.69 -1.59 9.95
C PRO A 158 2.34 -0.09 9.86
N GLY A 159 2.59 0.52 8.71
CA GLY A 159 2.19 1.89 8.38
C GLY A 159 1.09 1.95 7.32
N SER A 160 0.78 0.83 6.67
CA SER A 160 -0.35 0.69 5.75
C SER A 160 -0.82 -0.77 5.74
N ASP A 161 -2.11 -0.96 5.51
CA ASP A 161 -2.76 -2.25 5.38
C ASP A 161 -3.56 -2.34 4.08
N ALA A 162 -3.84 -3.57 3.65
CA ALA A 162 -4.69 -3.85 2.51
C ALA A 162 -5.47 -5.15 2.75
N VAL A 163 -6.73 -5.13 2.33
CA VAL A 163 -7.57 -6.32 2.22
C VAL A 163 -7.96 -6.50 0.76
N ILE A 164 -7.80 -7.73 0.26
CA ILE A 164 -8.22 -8.12 -1.08
C ILE A 164 -9.23 -9.23 -0.92
N ASP A 165 -10.35 -9.13 -1.65
CA ASP A 165 -11.37 -10.16 -1.72
C ASP A 165 -11.47 -10.64 -3.17
N THR A 166 -11.24 -11.93 -3.40
CA THR A 166 -11.28 -12.55 -4.72
C THR A 166 -12.29 -13.68 -4.76
N ILE A 167 -12.84 -13.92 -5.96
CA ILE A 167 -13.59 -15.15 -6.26
C ILE A 167 -12.65 -16.05 -7.05
N PHE A 168 -12.48 -17.27 -6.55
CA PHE A 168 -11.62 -18.29 -7.14
C PHE A 168 -12.46 -19.49 -7.57
N VAL A 169 -12.24 -19.91 -8.82
CA VAL A 169 -12.81 -21.13 -9.41
C VAL A 169 -11.62 -21.99 -9.86
N PRO A 170 -11.46 -23.19 -9.29
CA PRO A 170 -10.34 -24.09 -9.55
C PRO A 170 -10.39 -24.77 -10.93
#